data_AF-C0ZFJ6-F1
#
_entry.id   AF-C0ZFJ6-F1
#
_cell.length_a   1.000
_cell.length_b   1.000
_cell.length_c   1.000
_cell.angle_alpha   90.00
_cell.angle_beta   90.00
_cell.angle_gamma   90.00
#
_symmetry.space_group_name_H-M   'P 1'
#
loop_
_entity.id
_entity.type
_entity.pdbx_description
1 polymer ?
#
loop_
_entity_poly.entity_id
_entity_poly.type
_entity_poly.pdbx_seq_one_letter_code
_entity_poly.pdbx_strand_id
1 'polypeptide(L)'
;MNLKEFGVFFARIREKSGYRSQRELADVSGVSHSTINRIEAGTHKTKHETLKVLATYLKDVTYEELLEKAGILEDTASPSSKKDKPLSEYESLFFYELEKLSEEDKQKALEHVRYLRYLAEQQK
;
A
#
# COMPACT_ATOMS: atom_id res chain seq x y z
N MET A 1 11.38 8.40 -3.55
CA MET A 1 12.28 7.60 -4.42
C MET A 1 11.77 7.73 -5.84
N ASN A 2 12.63 8.04 -6.82
CA ASN A 2 12.22 8.05 -8.23
C ASN A 2 12.23 6.63 -8.83
N LEU A 3 11.67 6.45 -10.04
CA LEU A 3 11.56 5.13 -10.67
C LEU A 3 12.91 4.42 -10.84
N LYS A 4 13.99 5.17 -11.12
CA LYS A 4 15.31 4.61 -11.33
C LYS A 4 15.96 4.16 -10.03
N GLU A 5 15.81 4.95 -8.98
CA GLU A 5 16.22 4.57 -7.63
C GLU A 5 15.46 3.33 -7.14
N PHE A 6 14.15 3.25 -7.43
CA PHE A 6 13.35 2.07 -7.11
C PHE A 6 13.82 0.83 -7.86
N GLY A 7 14.13 0.96 -9.16
CA GLY A 7 14.68 -0.15 -9.94
C GLY A 7 15.99 -0.69 -9.38
N VAL A 8 16.91 0.19 -8.97
CA VAL A 8 18.17 -0.20 -8.30
C VAL A 8 17.91 -0.87 -6.95
N PHE A 9 16.98 -0.35 -6.17
CA PHE A 9 16.56 -0.95 -4.90
C PHE A 9 15.98 -2.36 -5.10
N PHE A 10 15.08 -2.52 -6.08
CA PHE A 10 14.45 -3.79 -6.41
C PHE A 10 15.47 -4.84 -6.83
N ALA A 11 16.44 -4.47 -7.68
CA ALA A 11 17.52 -5.36 -8.10
C ALA A 11 18.35 -5.88 -6.90
N ARG A 12 18.67 -4.99 -5.95
CA ARG A 12 19.39 -5.39 -4.73
C ARG A 12 18.61 -6.38 -3.88
N ILE A 13 17.30 -6.18 -3.73
CA ILE A 13 16.45 -7.11 -2.97
C ILE A 13 16.37 -8.45 -3.70
N ARG A 14 16.19 -8.46 -5.03
CA ARG A 14 16.20 -9.69 -5.82
C ARG A 14 17.48 -10.50 -5.56
N GLU A 15 18.63 -9.84 -5.62
CA GLU A 15 19.94 -10.47 -5.37
C GLU A 15 20.07 -11.00 -3.94
N LYS A 16 19.69 -10.19 -2.94
CA LYS A 16 19.66 -10.62 -1.53
C LYS A 16 18.70 -11.79 -1.27
N SER A 17 17.63 -11.87 -2.05
CA SER A 17 16.66 -12.97 -1.97
C SER A 17 17.21 -14.29 -2.51
N GLY A 18 18.33 -14.25 -3.25
CA GLY A 18 19.03 -15.41 -3.79
C GLY A 18 18.91 -15.57 -5.30
N TYR A 19 18.23 -14.66 -6.00
CA TYR A 19 18.07 -14.74 -7.45
C TYR A 19 19.20 -14.00 -8.16
N ARG A 20 20.00 -14.74 -8.92
CA ARG A 20 21.17 -14.24 -9.67
C ARG A 20 20.79 -13.48 -10.94
N SER A 21 19.57 -13.70 -11.45
CA SER A 21 19.09 -13.03 -12.65
C SER A 21 17.62 -12.63 -12.54
N GLN A 22 17.22 -11.66 -13.38
CA GLN A 22 15.82 -11.29 -13.57
C GLN A 22 14.98 -12.50 -14.03
N ARG A 23 15.59 -13.44 -14.77
CA ARG A 23 14.93 -14.64 -15.29
C ARG A 23 14.62 -15.64 -14.19
N GLU A 24 15.54 -15.85 -13.24
CA GLU A 24 15.28 -16.72 -12.10
C GLU A 24 14.08 -16.23 -11.27
N LEU A 25 13.99 -14.93 -11.01
CA LEU A 25 12.82 -14.36 -10.32
C LEU A 25 11.55 -14.49 -11.16
N ALA A 26 11.63 -14.28 -12.48
CA ALA A 26 10.50 -14.44 -13.39
C ALA A 26 9.92 -15.86 -13.37
N ASP A 27 10.82 -16.86 -13.41
CA ASP A 27 10.45 -18.27 -13.49
C ASP A 27 9.75 -18.73 -12.20
N VAL A 28 10.18 -18.25 -11.03
CA VAL A 28 9.53 -18.62 -9.75
C VAL A 28 8.27 -17.80 -9.45
N SER A 29 8.23 -16.52 -9.86
CA SER A 29 7.14 -15.62 -9.48
C SER A 29 5.98 -15.64 -10.48
N GLY A 30 6.17 -16.21 -11.67
CA GLY A 30 5.20 -16.16 -12.78
C GLY A 30 5.04 -14.78 -13.41
N VAL A 31 5.86 -13.79 -13.02
CA VAL A 31 5.86 -12.45 -13.60
C VAL A 31 6.81 -12.46 -14.80
N SER A 32 6.39 -11.90 -15.93
CA SER A 32 7.22 -11.93 -17.13
C SER A 32 8.60 -11.28 -16.91
N HIS A 33 9.64 -11.87 -17.50
CA HIS A 33 10.99 -11.31 -17.51
C HIS A 33 11.01 -9.84 -17.97
N SER A 34 10.19 -9.50 -18.98
CA SER A 34 10.07 -8.13 -19.48
C SER A 34 9.56 -7.15 -18.42
N THR A 35 8.66 -7.60 -17.54
CA THR A 35 8.12 -6.77 -16.45
C THR A 35 9.19 -6.51 -15.40
N ILE A 36 9.92 -7.55 -14.97
CA ILE A 36 11.03 -7.42 -14.01
C ILE A 36 12.13 -6.52 -14.58
N ASN A 37 12.47 -6.68 -15.86
CA ASN A 37 13.43 -5.82 -16.54
C ASN A 37 12.99 -4.35 -16.51
N ARG A 38 11.74 -4.07 -16.86
CA ARG A 38 11.20 -2.70 -16.84
C ARG A 38 11.12 -2.11 -15.43
N ILE A 39 10.91 -2.94 -14.40
CA ILE A 39 10.99 -2.55 -12.97
C ILE A 39 12.41 -2.10 -12.66
N GLU A 40 13.40 -2.96 -12.87
CA GLU A 40 14.80 -2.69 -12.53
C GLU A 40 15.41 -1.55 -13.34
N ALA A 41 14.98 -1.39 -14.59
CA ALA A 41 15.36 -0.27 -15.44
C ALA A 41 14.69 1.06 -15.05
N GLY A 42 13.66 1.03 -14.20
CA GLY A 42 12.91 2.23 -13.79
C GLY A 42 12.15 2.90 -14.94
N THR A 43 11.74 2.14 -15.95
CA THR A 43 11.13 2.68 -17.18
C THR A 43 9.62 2.89 -17.08
N HIS A 44 8.98 2.29 -16.07
CA HIS A 44 7.53 2.37 -15.87
C HIS A 44 7.14 2.20 -14.39
N LYS A 45 6.00 2.78 -14.01
CA LYS A 45 5.35 2.52 -12.72
C LYS A 45 4.72 1.14 -12.77
N THR A 46 5.04 0.29 -11.79
CA THR A 46 4.55 -1.09 -11.72
C THR A 46 3.20 -1.14 -11.00
N LYS A 47 2.33 -2.07 -11.40
CA LYS A 47 1.01 -2.23 -10.78
C LYS A 47 1.13 -2.87 -9.39
N HIS A 48 0.21 -2.50 -8.50
CA HIS A 48 0.13 -3.05 -7.14
C HIS A 48 0.04 -4.59 -7.13
N GLU A 49 -0.73 -5.20 -8.05
CA GLU A 49 -0.88 -6.66 -8.14
C GLU A 49 0.45 -7.36 -8.44
N THR A 50 1.25 -6.78 -9.34
CA THR A 50 2.57 -7.32 -9.70
C THR A 50 3.53 -7.25 -8.52
N LEU A 51 3.54 -6.14 -7.79
CA LEU A 51 4.35 -6.02 -6.58
C LEU A 51 3.90 -6.97 -5.47
N LYS A 52 2.59 -7.22 -5.35
CA LYS A 52 2.04 -8.18 -4.39
C LYS A 52 2.54 -9.59 -4.66
N VAL A 53 2.55 -10.01 -5.93
CA VAL A 53 3.09 -11.31 -6.32
C VAL A 53 4.60 -11.36 -6.08
N LEU A 54 5.36 -10.34 -6.49
CA LEU A 54 6.81 -10.34 -6.30
C LEU A 54 7.22 -10.35 -4.82
N ALA A 55 6.46 -9.66 -3.96
CA ALA A 55 6.72 -9.61 -2.51
C ALA A 55 6.79 -11.00 -1.86
N THR A 56 5.99 -11.98 -2.33
CA THR A 56 6.00 -13.33 -1.73
C THR A 56 7.28 -14.13 -2.02
N TYR A 57 8.07 -13.69 -3.01
CA TYR A 57 9.29 -14.35 -3.43
C TYR A 57 10.55 -13.60 -3.00
N LEU A 58 10.41 -12.37 -2.53
CA LEU A 58 11.51 -11.52 -2.07
C LEU A 58 11.70 -11.66 -0.56
N LYS A 59 12.96 -11.65 -0.11
CA LYS A 59 13.35 -11.65 1.30
C LYS A 59 13.56 -10.23 1.79
N ASP A 60 13.35 -10.02 3.08
CA ASP A 60 13.62 -8.76 3.79
C ASP A 60 12.90 -7.53 3.21
N VAL A 61 11.74 -7.75 2.59
CA VAL A 61 10.85 -6.68 2.16
C VAL A 61 9.40 -7.15 2.22
N THR A 62 8.54 -6.31 2.77
CA THR A 62 7.09 -6.49 2.76
C THR A 62 6.47 -5.91 1.50
N TYR A 63 5.24 -6.32 1.21
CA TYR A 63 4.47 -5.75 0.10
C TYR A 63 4.26 -4.24 0.29
N GLU A 64 3.97 -3.81 1.52
CA GLU A 64 3.75 -2.43 1.90
C GLU A 64 5.01 -1.58 1.69
N GLU A 65 6.17 -2.08 2.09
CA GLU A 65 7.45 -1.40 1.84
C GLU A 65 7.73 -1.27 0.34
N LEU A 66 7.43 -2.29 -0.47
CA LEU A 66 7.57 -2.19 -1.93
C LEU A 66 6.65 -1.11 -2.51
N LEU A 67 5.41 -1.00 -2.06
CA LEU A 67 4.48 0.04 -2.50
C LEU A 67 4.97 1.45 -2.11
N GLU A 68 5.55 1.58 -0.92
CA GLU A 68 6.06 2.85 -0.40
C GLU A 68 7.25 3.30 -1.25
N LYS A 69 8.23 2.42 -1.44
CA LYS A 69 9.42 2.71 -2.25
C LYS A 69 9.10 2.90 -3.73
N ALA A 70 8.04 2.28 -4.24
CA ALA A 70 7.55 2.48 -5.61
C ALA A 70 6.75 3.79 -5.81
N GLY A 71 6.44 4.53 -4.74
CA GLY A 71 5.59 5.74 -4.82
C GLY A 71 4.15 5.44 -5.22
N ILE A 72 3.64 4.25 -4.84
CA ILE A 72 2.25 3.84 -5.09
C ILE A 72 1.37 4.11 -3.87
N LEU A 73 1.94 4.04 -2.66
CA LEU A 73 1.22 4.30 -1.41
C LEU A 73 0.73 5.75 -1.23
N GLU A 74 1.19 6.70 -2.04
CA GLU A 74 0.60 8.05 -2.07
C GLU A 74 -0.78 8.08 -2.77
N ASP A 75 -1.11 7.09 -3.62
CA ASP A 75 -2.34 7.09 -4.44
C ASP A 75 -3.42 6.12 -3.95
N THR A 76 -3.13 5.21 -3.01
CA THR A 76 -4.16 4.30 -2.48
C THR A 76 -4.75 4.88 -1.22
N ALA A 77 -5.87 5.59 -1.39
CA ALA A 77 -6.79 5.97 -0.32
C ALA A 77 -7.29 4.75 0.46
N SER A 78 -6.49 4.28 1.42
CA SER A 78 -6.93 3.43 2.52
C SER A 78 -7.07 4.35 3.75
N PRO A 79 -8.22 4.37 4.45
CA PRO A 79 -8.42 5.17 5.66
C PRO A 79 -7.40 4.89 6.78
N SER A 80 -6.67 3.77 6.68
CA SER A 80 -5.68 3.31 7.64
C SER A 80 -4.29 3.96 7.52
N SER A 81 -4.06 4.87 6.57
CA SER A 81 -2.72 5.41 6.28
C SER A 81 -2.52 6.90 6.59
N LYS A 82 -3.37 7.54 7.41
CA LYS A 82 -2.99 8.83 8.03
C LYS A 82 -2.10 8.56 9.25
N LYS A 83 -0.83 8.20 9.05
CA LYS A 83 0.10 7.93 10.16
C LYS A 83 0.98 9.09 10.63
N ASP A 84 0.84 10.30 10.07
CA ASP A 84 1.72 11.42 10.46
C ASP A 84 1.01 12.71 10.91
N LYS A 85 -0.31 12.67 11.17
CA LYS A 85 -0.97 13.75 11.92
C LYS A 85 -1.39 13.22 13.29
N PRO A 86 -0.98 13.85 14.40
CA PRO A 86 -1.59 13.55 15.68
C PRO A 86 -3.08 13.78 15.53
N LEU A 87 -3.87 12.80 15.97
CA LEU A 87 -5.31 12.95 16.06
C LEU A 87 -5.62 14.19 16.91
N SER A 88 -6.62 14.96 16.51
CA SER A 88 -7.16 16.00 17.39
C SER A 88 -7.70 15.36 18.68
N GLU A 89 -7.84 16.17 19.74
CA GLU A 89 -8.46 15.73 21.00
C GLU A 89 -9.85 15.13 20.75
N TYR A 90 -10.61 15.73 19.84
CA TYR A 90 -11.92 15.25 19.43
C TYR A 90 -11.86 13.88 18.74
N GLU A 91 -10.96 13.71 17.76
CA GLU A 91 -10.80 12.42 17.08
C GLU A 91 -10.35 11.32 18.06
N SER A 92 -9.43 11.65 18.97
CA SER A 92 -8.93 10.71 19.99
C SER A 92 -10.05 10.25 20.93
N LEU A 93 -10.88 11.18 21.42
CA LEU A 93 -12.02 10.86 22.28
C LEU A 93 -13.08 10.05 21.53
N PHE A 94 -13.37 10.41 20.28
CA PHE A 94 -14.32 9.69 19.43
C PHE A 94 -13.90 8.23 19.23
N PHE A 95 -12.64 7.95 18.89
CA PHE A 95 -12.17 6.57 18.72
C PHE A 95 -12.20 5.78 20.03
N TYR A 96 -11.86 6.40 21.16
CA TYR A 96 -11.93 5.77 22.48
C TYR A 96 -13.36 5.33 22.85
N GLU A 97 -14.37 6.15 22.53
CA GLU A 97 -15.77 5.79 22.75
C GLU A 97 -16.24 4.71 21.77
N LEU A 98 -15.85 4.82 20.50
CA LEU A 98 -16.20 3.86 19.46
C LEU A 98 -15.69 2.45 19.76
N GLU A 99 -14.49 2.32 20.34
CA GLU A 99 -13.91 1.02 20.73
C GLU A 99 -14.74 0.29 21.80
N LYS A 100 -15.48 1.04 22.63
CA LYS A 100 -16.31 0.48 23.71
C LYS A 100 -17.70 0.04 23.23
N LEU A 101 -18.09 0.37 22.01
CA LEU A 101 -19.39 0.01 21.47
C LEU A 101 -19.43 -1.45 21.00
N SER A 102 -20.64 -2.02 21.00
CA SER A 102 -20.91 -3.30 20.35
C SER A 102 -20.73 -3.19 18.83
N GLU A 103 -20.52 -4.30 18.13
CA GLU A 103 -20.44 -4.28 16.66
C GLU A 103 -21.72 -3.74 16.01
N GLU A 104 -22.89 -4.05 16.59
CA GLU A 104 -24.17 -3.49 16.13
C GLU A 104 -24.23 -1.97 16.29
N ASP A 105 -23.72 -1.43 17.40
CA ASP A 105 -23.74 0.01 17.65
C ASP A 105 -22.67 0.75 16.87
N LYS A 106 -21.51 0.13 16.61
CA LYS A 106 -20.51 0.65 15.65
C LYS A 106 -21.11 0.80 14.26
N GLN A 107 -21.92 -0.16 13.83
CA GLN A 107 -22.61 -0.10 12.53
C GLN A 107 -23.60 1.07 12.48
N LYS A 108 -24.39 1.28 13.54
CA LYS A 108 -25.29 2.45 13.63
C LYS A 108 -24.53 3.77 13.61
N ALA A 109 -23.40 3.86 14.33
CA ALA A 109 -22.55 5.04 14.32
C ALA A 109 -22.00 5.33 12.91
N LEU A 110 -21.57 4.30 12.18
CA LEU A 110 -21.12 4.43 10.79
C LEU A 110 -22.24 4.94 9.87
N GLU A 111 -23.46 4.41 10.00
CA GLU A 111 -24.62 4.85 9.23
C GLU A 111 -24.95 6.32 9.52
N HIS A 112 -24.87 6.74 10.78
CA HIS A 112 -25.08 8.13 11.16
C HIS A 112 -24.04 9.06 10.53
N VAL A 113 -22.76 8.70 10.56
CA VAL A 113 -21.69 9.48 9.92
C VAL A 113 -21.92 9.60 8.41
N ARG A 114 -22.34 8.51 7.75
CA ARG A 114 -22.69 8.52 6.33
C ARG A 114 -23.87 9.46 6.03
N TYR A 115 -24.88 9.45 6.89
CA TYR A 115 -26.03 10.33 6.75
C TYR A 115 -25.65 11.81 6.91
N LEU A 116 -24.84 12.17 7.91
CA LEU A 116 -24.35 13.54 8.08
C LEU A 116 -23.56 14.02 6.86
N ARG A 117 -22.73 13.15 6.28
CA ARG A 117 -22.00 13.45 5.03
C ARG A 117 -22.96 13.73 3.88
N TYR A 118 -23.98 12.88 3.70
CA TYR A 118 -25.00 13.08 2.68
C TYR A 118 -25.69 14.44 2.84
N LEU A 119 -26.12 14.80 4.05
CA LEU A 119 -26.74 16.12 4.30
C LEU A 119 -25.80 17.30 3.98
N ALA A 120 -24.51 17.18 4.32
CA ALA A 120 -23.52 18.20 4.03
C ALA A 120 -23.26 18.36 2.53
N GLU A 121 -23.39 17.28 1.75
CA GLU A 121 -23.28 17.30 0.29
C GLU A 121 -24.52 17.93 -0.38
N GLN A 122 -25.71 17.82 0.22
CA GLN A 122 -26.94 18.47 -0.28
C GLN A 122 -27.03 19.97 0.01
N GLN A 123 -26.20 20.49 0.91
CA GLN A 123 -26.16 21.92 1.29
C GLN A 123 -25.09 22.72 0.53
N LYS A 124 -24.38 22.09 -0.42
CA LYS A 124 -23.39 22.72 -1.31
C LYS A 124 -23.97 22.94 -2.70
#